data_AF-A0A2T2TUB1-F1
#
_entry.id   AF-A0A2T2TUB1-F1
#
_cell.length_a   1.000
_cell.length_b   1.000
_cell.length_c   1.000
_cell.angle_alpha   90.00
_cell.angle_beta   90.00
_cell.angle_gamma   90.00
#
_symmetry.space_group_name_H-M   'P 1'
#
loop_
_entity.id
_entity.type
_entity.pdbx_description
1 polymer ?
#
loop_
_entity_poly.entity_id
_entity_poly.type
_entity_poly.pdbx_seq_one_letter_code
_entity_poly.pdbx_strand_id
1 'polypeptide(L)'
;MLDDDGDEDSPLPDDSFVGDYEDPEHFELMGGEQESRFYTCHVCGDNWLSVKETTPEGACRITFVHQMGTEPQLKRVARMETPVLIDEGAVEDWEYYFDDDPVGEDDWKERLSDRRDVLKSVCMN
;
A
#
# COMPACT_ATOMS: atom_id res chain seq x y z
N MET A 1 63.32 13.21 20.56
CA MET A 1 62.40 13.48 21.67
C MET A 1 61.35 14.39 21.05
N LEU A 2 60.39 13.81 20.32
CA LEU A 2 59.13 13.15 20.75
C LEU A 2 58.09 14.19 21.18
N ASP A 3 57.47 14.83 20.18
CA ASP A 3 56.15 15.44 20.25
C ASP A 3 55.62 15.50 18.79
N ASP A 4 54.48 14.86 18.49
CA ASP A 4 53.35 15.41 17.73
C ASP A 4 52.30 14.30 17.48
N ASP A 5 51.19 14.40 18.20
CA ASP A 5 49.94 13.67 17.99
C ASP A 5 49.36 13.98 16.60
N GLY A 6 49.01 12.96 15.82
CA GLY A 6 48.44 13.16 14.48
C GLY A 6 47.77 11.94 13.87
N ASP A 7 46.54 11.68 14.33
CA ASP A 7 45.40 11.20 13.54
C ASP A 7 45.64 10.00 12.60
N GLU A 8 45.53 8.79 13.15
CA GLU A 8 45.33 7.56 12.37
C GLU A 8 43.91 7.03 12.56
N ASP A 9 43.26 6.87 11.41
CA ASP A 9 42.34 5.79 11.04
C ASP A 9 40.86 6.15 10.86
N SER A 10 40.60 6.59 9.63
CA SER A 10 39.60 6.06 8.70
C SER A 10 38.18 5.84 9.25
N PRO A 11 37.17 6.58 8.75
CA PRO A 11 35.79 6.38 9.17
C PRO A 11 35.33 4.94 8.88
N LEU A 12 34.78 4.30 9.91
CA LEU A 12 34.08 3.03 9.85
C LEU A 12 33.07 3.06 8.68
N PRO A 13 32.99 2.02 7.84
CA PRO A 13 31.82 1.90 6.98
C PRO A 13 30.61 1.79 7.90
N ASP A 14 29.74 2.80 7.80
CA ASP A 14 28.38 2.77 8.27
C ASP A 14 27.73 1.55 7.63
N ASP A 15 27.77 0.40 8.32
CA ASP A 15 26.84 -0.69 8.08
C ASP A 15 25.49 -0.22 8.61
N SER A 16 24.96 0.83 7.98
CA SER A 16 23.53 0.94 7.79
C SER A 16 23.17 -0.31 6.99
N PHE A 17 22.93 -1.39 7.72
CA PHE A 17 22.02 -2.45 7.36
C PHE A 17 20.74 -1.74 6.88
N VAL A 18 20.73 -1.40 5.59
CA VAL A 18 19.51 -1.18 4.85
C VAL A 18 18.86 -2.54 4.91
N GLY A 19 18.01 -2.71 5.91
CA GLY A 19 17.12 -3.84 6.02
C GLY A 19 16.26 -3.81 4.77
N ASP A 20 16.79 -4.45 3.75
CA ASP A 20 16.09 -4.96 2.61
C ASP A 20 14.98 -5.86 3.15
N TYR A 21 13.84 -5.24 3.40
CA TYR A 21 12.57 -5.95 3.51
C TYR A 21 12.02 -6.03 2.08
N GLU A 22 12.73 -6.71 1.18
CA GLU A 22 12.12 -7.33 0.02
C GLU A 22 11.31 -8.54 0.50
N ASP A 23 10.00 -8.35 0.64
CA ASP A 23 8.89 -9.24 0.21
C ASP A 23 7.59 -8.70 0.84
N PRO A 24 6.56 -8.33 0.04
CA PRO A 24 5.79 -9.33 -0.68
C PRO A 24 5.45 -8.93 -2.13
N GLU A 25 5.66 -9.86 -3.05
CA GLU A 25 5.20 -9.75 -4.45
C GLU A 25 5.88 -8.63 -5.24
N HIS A 26 6.99 -9.01 -5.85
CA HIS A 26 7.75 -8.29 -6.86
C HIS A 26 6.85 -7.78 -8.02
N PHE A 27 6.16 -6.65 -7.82
CA PHE A 27 5.52 -5.90 -8.89
C PHE A 27 6.61 -5.14 -9.64
N GLU A 28 7.11 -5.75 -10.71
CA GLU A 28 8.06 -5.16 -11.63
C GLU A 28 7.56 -3.78 -12.07
N LEU A 29 8.21 -2.72 -11.58
CA LEU A 29 7.99 -1.33 -11.99
C LEU A 29 8.31 -1.22 -13.49
N MET A 30 7.29 -1.39 -14.34
CA MET A 30 7.35 -1.15 -15.78
C MET A 30 7.49 0.37 -16.06
N GLY A 31 8.62 0.98 -15.68
CA GLY A 31 9.06 2.32 -16.12
C GLY A 31 8.08 3.48 -15.97
N GLY A 32 7.02 3.33 -15.15
CA GLY A 32 5.93 4.27 -15.00
C GLY A 32 5.96 5.06 -13.67
N GLU A 33 5.03 5.99 -13.51
CA GLU A 33 4.88 6.75 -12.26
C GLU A 33 4.03 5.97 -11.25
N GLN A 34 4.53 5.81 -10.03
CA GLN A 34 3.81 5.22 -8.91
C GLN A 34 3.59 6.26 -7.80
N GLU A 35 2.36 6.37 -7.30
CA GLU A 35 1.99 7.22 -6.18
C GLU A 35 1.28 6.38 -5.11
N SER A 36 1.76 6.43 -3.86
CA SER A 36 1.12 5.76 -2.73
C SER A 36 0.57 6.78 -1.73
N ARG A 37 -0.63 6.52 -1.20
CA ARG A 37 -1.32 7.39 -0.24
C ARG A 37 -2.00 6.55 0.83
N PHE A 38 -1.76 6.87 2.08
CA PHE A 38 -2.43 6.26 3.22
C PHE A 38 -3.60 7.11 3.69
N TYR A 39 -4.71 6.45 4.02
CA TYR A 39 -5.94 7.09 4.44
C TYR A 39 -6.47 6.45 5.72
N THR A 40 -7.03 7.30 6.58
CA THR A 40 -7.71 6.91 7.82
C THR A 40 -9.11 7.51 7.83
N CYS A 41 -10.13 6.67 7.97
CA CYS A 41 -11.49 7.12 8.21
C CYS A 41 -11.71 7.33 9.71
N HIS A 42 -11.89 8.58 10.13
CA HIS A 42 -12.21 8.91 11.52
C HIS A 42 -13.62 8.49 11.97
N VAL A 43 -14.49 8.05 11.06
CA VAL A 43 -15.86 7.62 11.39
C VAL A 43 -15.93 6.14 11.72
N CYS A 44 -15.37 5.28 10.87
CA CYS A 44 -15.37 3.84 11.10
C CYS A 44 -14.04 3.29 11.65
N GLY A 45 -13.02 4.14 11.79
CA GLY A 45 -11.68 3.71 12.18
C GLY A 45 -10.98 2.86 11.12
N ASP A 46 -11.50 2.80 9.88
CA ASP A 46 -10.89 2.03 8.80
C ASP A 46 -9.65 2.73 8.26
N ASN A 47 -8.59 1.96 8.03
CA ASN A 47 -7.36 2.42 7.40
C ASN A 47 -7.17 1.69 6.08
N TRP A 48 -6.76 2.43 5.05
CA TRP A 48 -6.40 1.84 3.77
C TRP A 48 -5.24 2.56 3.09
N LEU A 49 -4.45 1.78 2.36
CA LEU A 49 -3.41 2.25 1.45
C LEU A 49 -3.99 2.27 0.04
N SER A 50 -3.78 3.37 -0.68
CA SER A 50 -4.03 3.47 -2.12
C SER A 50 -2.68 3.49 -2.83
N VAL A 51 -2.49 2.62 -3.81
CA VAL A 51 -1.34 2.60 -4.71
C VAL A 51 -1.85 2.86 -6.11
N LYS A 52 -1.43 3.97 -6.71
CA LYS A 52 -1.71 4.31 -8.10
C LYS A 52 -0.47 4.06 -8.93
N GLU A 53 -0.62 3.31 -9.99
CA GLU A 53 0.43 3.04 -10.98
C GLU A 53 -0.05 3.55 -12.33
N THR A 54 0.81 4.27 -13.03
CA THR A 54 0.53 4.78 -14.37
C THR A 54 1.60 4.29 -15.32
N THR A 55 1.20 3.53 -16.34
CA THR A 55 2.11 3.05 -17.38
C THR A 55 2.51 4.20 -18.31
N PRO A 56 3.66 4.11 -19.00
CA PRO A 56 4.06 5.12 -19.99
C PRO A 56 3.06 5.25 -21.17
N GLU A 57 2.22 4.24 -21.38
CA GLU A 57 1.16 4.23 -22.40
C GLU A 57 -0.11 4.97 -21.94
N GLY A 58 -0.18 5.40 -20.67
CA GLY A 58 -1.29 6.13 -20.09
C GLY A 58 -2.34 5.27 -19.37
N ALA A 59 -2.18 3.94 -19.37
CA ALA A 59 -3.03 3.05 -18.58
C ALA A 59 -2.74 3.24 -17.09
N CYS A 60 -3.78 3.16 -16.27
CA CYS A 60 -3.71 3.38 -14.84
C CYS A 60 -4.33 2.23 -14.06
N ARG A 61 -3.63 1.81 -13.02
CA ARG A 61 -4.12 0.84 -12.05
C ARG A 61 -4.12 1.47 -10.67
N ILE A 62 -5.22 1.31 -9.94
CA ILE A 62 -5.34 1.82 -8.58
C ILE A 62 -5.71 0.68 -7.65
N THR A 63 -4.79 0.31 -6.79
CA THR A 63 -4.95 -0.73 -5.79
C THR A 63 -5.29 -0.09 -4.45
N PHE A 64 -6.40 -0.53 -3.86
CA PHE A 64 -6.78 -0.16 -2.50
C PHE A 64 -6.59 -1.38 -1.60
N VAL A 65 -5.76 -1.24 -0.57
CA VAL A 65 -5.50 -2.27 0.42
C VAL A 65 -6.00 -1.79 1.77
N HIS A 66 -7.05 -2.42 2.29
CA HIS A 66 -7.59 -2.14 3.61
C HIS A 66 -6.89 -3.05 4.63
N GLN A 67 -6.23 -2.43 5.62
CA GLN A 67 -5.47 -3.17 6.63
C GLN A 67 -5.60 -2.53 8.03
N MET A 68 -5.86 -3.37 9.04
CA MET A 68 -5.74 -3.06 10.47
C MET A 68 -5.44 -4.37 11.23
N GLY A 69 -4.17 -4.68 11.50
CA GLY A 69 -3.76 -5.78 12.39
C GLY A 69 -3.23 -7.05 11.70
N THR A 70 -3.14 -8.14 12.47
CA THR A 70 -2.80 -9.49 11.97
C THR A 70 -3.95 -10.00 11.12
N GLU A 71 -3.69 -10.21 9.83
CA GLU A 71 -4.42 -10.98 8.79
C GLU A 71 -5.91 -11.26 9.08
N PRO A 72 -6.85 -10.78 8.23
CA PRO A 72 -6.73 -10.78 6.76
C PRO A 72 -6.80 -9.39 6.08
N GLN A 73 -6.18 -9.25 4.90
CA GLN A 73 -6.18 -8.00 4.11
C GLN A 73 -7.32 -7.96 3.10
N LEU A 74 -8.08 -6.87 3.04
CA LEU A 74 -9.09 -6.67 1.99
C LEU A 74 -8.50 -5.81 0.88
N LYS A 75 -8.30 -6.38 -0.31
CA LYS A 75 -7.70 -5.70 -1.47
C LYS A 75 -8.75 -5.51 -2.57
N ARG A 76 -8.78 -4.35 -3.21
CA ARG A 76 -9.54 -4.14 -4.46
C ARG A 76 -8.71 -3.36 -5.46
N VAL A 77 -8.83 -3.69 -6.73
CA VAL A 77 -8.02 -3.13 -7.81
C VAL A 77 -8.96 -2.55 -8.87
N ALA A 78 -8.79 -1.27 -9.17
CA ALA A 78 -9.43 -0.62 -10.30
C ALA A 78 -8.47 -0.59 -11.49
N ARG A 79 -8.92 -1.07 -12.65
CA ARG A 79 -8.21 -0.93 -13.93
C ARG A 79 -8.85 0.17 -14.77
N MET A 80 -8.00 1.02 -15.35
CA MET A 80 -8.43 2.17 -16.14
C MET A 80 -7.51 2.38 -17.34
N GLU A 81 -8.08 2.66 -18.51
CA GLU A 81 -7.33 3.11 -19.70
C GLU A 81 -6.82 4.56 -19.60
N THR A 82 -7.30 5.37 -18.64
CA THR A 82 -6.88 6.77 -18.49
C THR A 82 -6.41 7.12 -17.06
N PRO A 83 -5.42 8.02 -16.91
CA PRO A 83 -4.77 8.30 -15.64
C PRO A 83 -5.56 9.27 -14.73
N VAL A 84 -6.73 9.75 -15.16
CA VAL A 84 -7.55 10.69 -14.41
C VAL A 84 -8.81 9.99 -13.92
N LEU A 85 -8.91 9.74 -12.61
CA LEU A 85 -10.16 9.42 -11.95
C LEU A 85 -11.05 10.66 -11.96
N ILE A 86 -11.90 10.77 -12.99
CA ILE A 86 -12.93 11.82 -13.05
C ILE A 86 -14.22 11.32 -12.38
N ASP A 87 -14.52 10.02 -12.43
CA ASP A 87 -15.75 9.41 -11.90
C ASP A 87 -15.61 7.87 -11.75
N GLU A 88 -16.50 7.21 -11.00
CA GLU A 88 -16.55 5.74 -10.88
C GLU A 88 -16.76 5.04 -12.24
N GLY A 89 -17.40 5.73 -13.20
CA GLY A 89 -17.57 5.24 -14.58
C GLY A 89 -16.30 5.27 -15.45
N ALA A 90 -15.17 5.79 -14.95
CA ALA A 90 -13.87 5.71 -15.62
C ALA A 90 -13.12 4.40 -15.28
N VAL A 91 -13.66 3.60 -14.35
CA VAL A 91 -13.14 2.28 -14.01
C VAL A 91 -13.78 1.26 -14.93
N GLU A 92 -12.95 0.56 -15.71
CA GLU A 92 -13.42 -0.46 -16.64
C GLU A 92 -13.81 -1.74 -15.91
N ASP A 93 -13.01 -2.11 -14.90
CA ASP A 93 -13.21 -3.34 -14.14
C ASP A 93 -12.68 -3.19 -12.71
N TRP A 94 -13.39 -3.83 -11.77
CA TRP A 94 -13.02 -3.92 -10.36
C TRP A 94 -12.73 -5.38 -10.01
N GLU A 95 -11.51 -5.64 -9.56
CA GLU A 95 -11.12 -6.92 -9.01
C GLU A 95 -11.09 -6.83 -7.48
N TYR A 96 -11.64 -7.84 -6.81
CA TYR A 96 -11.75 -7.88 -5.35
C TYR A 96 -11.02 -9.11 -4.81
N TYR A 97 -10.28 -8.93 -3.73
CA TYR A 97 -9.44 -9.96 -3.12
C TYR A 97 -9.59 -9.95 -1.60
N PHE A 98 -9.53 -11.14 -1.04
CA PHE A 98 -9.36 -11.38 0.38
C PHE A 98 -8.03 -12.09 0.58
N ASP A 99 -7.09 -11.39 1.19
CA ASP A 99 -5.66 -11.68 1.15
C ASP A 99 -5.16 -11.78 -0.30
N ASP A 100 -5.06 -12.99 -0.83
CA ASP A 100 -4.67 -13.25 -2.23
C ASP A 100 -5.76 -13.97 -3.04
N ASP A 101 -6.83 -14.44 -2.38
CA ASP A 101 -7.91 -15.16 -3.05
C ASP A 101 -8.89 -14.17 -3.70
N PRO A 102 -9.19 -14.31 -5.00
CA PRO A 102 -10.21 -13.50 -5.66
C PRO A 102 -11.60 -13.81 -5.10
N VAL A 103 -12.33 -12.76 -4.73
CA VAL A 103 -13.68 -12.84 -4.17
C VAL A 103 -14.67 -12.00 -4.97
N GLY A 104 -15.95 -12.28 -4.82
CA GLY A 104 -17.00 -11.44 -5.41
C GLY A 104 -17.11 -10.09 -4.71
N GLU A 105 -17.61 -9.08 -5.44
CA GLU A 105 -17.84 -7.74 -4.90
C GLU A 105 -18.71 -7.74 -3.64
N ASP A 106 -19.82 -8.48 -3.65
CA ASP A 106 -20.76 -8.55 -2.52
C ASP A 106 -20.08 -9.15 -1.27
N ASP A 107 -19.33 -10.22 -1.47
CA ASP A 107 -18.59 -10.96 -0.43
C ASP A 107 -17.48 -10.10 0.18
N TRP A 108 -16.82 -9.29 -0.66
CA TRP A 108 -15.83 -8.31 -0.24
C TRP A 108 -16.45 -7.15 0.54
N LYS A 109 -17.58 -6.60 0.08
CA LYS A 109 -18.30 -5.51 0.75
C LYS A 109 -18.83 -5.95 2.11
N GLU A 110 -19.34 -7.18 2.22
CA GLU A 110 -19.79 -7.75 3.48
C GLU A 110 -18.66 -7.81 4.52
N ARG A 111 -17.49 -8.36 4.14
CA ARG A 111 -16.30 -8.42 5.00
C ARG A 111 -15.82 -7.04 5.42
N LEU A 112 -15.81 -6.07 4.49
CA LEU A 112 -15.42 -4.70 4.82
C LEU A 112 -16.39 -4.08 5.82
N SER A 113 -17.69 -4.33 5.68
CA SER A 113 -18.70 -3.83 6.61
C SER A 113 -18.52 -4.44 7.99
N ASP A 114 -18.41 -5.77 8.09
CA ASP A 114 -18.23 -6.48 9.37
C ASP A 114 -17.01 -5.94 10.13
N ARG A 115 -15.88 -5.79 9.43
CA ARG A 115 -14.67 -5.19 9.99
C ARG A 115 -14.90 -3.77 10.50
N ARG A 116 -15.60 -2.92 9.75
CA ARG A 116 -15.92 -1.55 10.18
C ARG A 116 -16.80 -1.52 11.42
N ASP A 117 -17.70 -2.48 11.57
CA ASP A 117 -18.54 -2.59 12.77
C ASP A 117 -17.73 -3.06 13.99
N VAL A 118 -16.77 -3.96 13.81
CA VAL A 118 -15.78 -4.33 14.85
C VAL A 118 -14.93 -3.12 15.26
N LEU A 119 -14.36 -2.39 14.30
CA LEU A 119 -13.51 -1.23 14.57
C LEU A 119 -14.25 -0.12 15.33
N LYS A 120 -15.49 0.19 14.93
CA LYS A 120 -16.36 1.12 15.67
C LYS A 120 -16.60 0.66 17.10
N SER A 121 -16.80 -0.64 17.31
CA SER A 121 -17.08 -1.22 18.64
C SER A 121 -15.87 -1.10 19.58
N VAL A 122 -14.65 -1.14 19.05
CA VAL A 122 -13.41 -0.97 19.83
C VAL A 122 -13.15 0.49 20.20
N CYS A 123 -13.43 1.44 19.30
CA CYS A 123 -13.18 2.87 19.52
C CYS A 123 -14.25 3.60 20.36
N MET A 124 -15.37 2.96 20.70
CA MET A 124 -16.43 3.54 21.53
C MET A 124 -16.35 3.20 23.03
N ASN A 125 -15.25 2.61 23.52
CA ASN A 125 -15.00 2.43 24.96
C ASN A 125 -14.12 3.54 25.56
#